data_AF-A0A4R3HRZ5-F1
#
_entry.id   AF-A0A4R3HRZ5-F1
#
_cell.length_a   1.000
_cell.length_b   1.000
_cell.length_c   1.000
_cell.angle_alpha   90.00
_cell.angle_beta   90.00
_cell.angle_gamma   90.00
#
_symmetry.space_group_name_H-M   'P 1'
#
loop_
_entity.id
_entity.type
_entity.pdbx_description
1 polymer ?
#
loop_
_entity_poly.entity_id
_entity_poly.type
_entity_poly.pdbx_seq_one_letter_code
_entity_poly.pdbx_strand_id
1 'polypeptide(L)' 'MDTSRVSERYVKDQSAERRKMSHGGLLDSAIRMVAQLTASGELHTRTLANRAMADLQKLRHDMPKRRQTDGRGHSSCR' A
#
# COMPACT_ATOMS: atom_id res chain seq x y z
N MET A 1 -21.00 -4.08 26.40
CA MET A 1 -20.16 -3.24 25.51
C MET A 1 -19.86 -4.04 24.25
N ASP A 2 -20.56 -3.76 23.16
CA ASP A 2 -20.42 -4.39 21.83
C ASP A 2 -19.16 -3.87 21.10
N THR A 3 -17.97 -4.27 21.51
CA THR A 3 -16.72 -3.85 20.84
C THR A 3 -16.50 -4.55 19.50
N SER A 4 -17.02 -5.76 19.32
CA SER A 4 -16.84 -6.56 18.10
C SER A 4 -17.55 -5.98 16.87
N ARG A 5 -18.75 -5.39 17.04
CA ARG A 5 -19.53 -4.82 15.93
C ARG A 5 -18.92 -3.55 15.35
N VAL A 6 -18.20 -2.78 16.15
CA VAL A 6 -17.51 -1.56 15.71
C VAL A 6 -16.27 -1.91 14.87
N SER A 7 -15.51 -2.92 15.32
CA SER A 7 -14.34 -3.43 14.60
C SER A 7 -14.70 -3.95 13.20
N GLU A 8 -15.80 -4.69 13.09
CA GLU A 8 -16.22 -5.30 11.83
C GLU A 8 -16.68 -4.26 10.78
N ARG A 9 -17.40 -3.22 11.21
CA ARG A 9 -17.80 -2.12 10.31
C ARG A 9 -16.59 -1.32 9.82
N TYR A 10 -15.64 -1.02 10.70
CA TYR A 10 -14.43 -0.27 10.36
C TYR A 10 -13.55 -1.02 9.34
N VAL A 11 -13.37 -2.33 9.52
CA VAL A 11 -12.62 -3.18 8.58
C VAL A 11 -13.34 -3.28 7.23
N LYS A 12 -14.68 -3.36 7.22
CA LYS A 12 -15.48 -3.43 5.99
C LYS A 12 -15.42 -2.12 5.18
N ASP A 13 -15.39 -0.98 5.85
CA ASP A 13 -15.32 0.33 5.21
C ASP A 13 -13.94 0.59 4.59
N GLN A 14 -12.86 0.28 5.33
CA GLN A 14 -11.50 0.33 4.77
C GLN A 14 -11.31 -0.63 3.58
N SER A 15 -11.96 -1.80 3.62
CA SER A 15 -11.93 -2.74 2.50
C SER A 15 -12.66 -2.19 1.27
N ALA A 16 -13.72 -1.40 1.44
CA ALA A 16 -14.41 -0.72 0.34
C ALA A 16 -13.57 0.41 -0.27
N GLU A 17 -12.85 1.16 0.56
CA GLU A 17 -11.95 2.22 0.10
C GLU A 17 -10.72 1.66 -0.64
N ARG A 18 -10.13 0.58 -0.13
CA ARG A 18 -9.02 -0.14 -0.78
C ARG A 18 -9.37 -0.69 -2.16
N ARG A 19 -10.62 -1.12 -2.38
CA ARG A 19 -11.08 -1.61 -3.70
C ARG A 19 -11.05 -0.54 -4.80
N LYS A 20 -11.01 0.75 -4.43
CA LYS A 20 -10.92 1.87 -5.37
C LYS A 20 -9.47 2.28 -5.67
N MET A 21 -8.49 1.75 -4.94
CA MET A 21 -7.08 2.12 -5.09
C MET A 21 -6.41 1.37 -6.25
N SER A 22 -5.46 2.04 -6.90
CA SER A 22 -4.55 1.38 -7.84
C SER A 22 -3.68 0.35 -7.11
N HIS A 23 -3.14 -0.64 -7.84
CA HIS A 23 -2.20 -1.61 -7.26
C HIS A 23 -1.00 -0.94 -6.57
N GLY A 24 -0.47 0.15 -7.15
CA GLY A 24 0.58 0.95 -6.53
C GLY A 24 0.11 1.64 -5.24
N GLY A 25 -1.12 2.17 -5.21
CA GLY A 25 -1.70 2.78 -4.02
C GLY A 25 -1.94 1.78 -2.89
N LEU A 26 -2.34 0.55 -3.23
CA LEU A 26 -2.46 -0.56 -2.28
C LEU A 26 -1.10 -0.94 -1.68
N LEU A 27 -0.05 -0.97 -2.52
CA LEU A 27 1.30 -1.28 -2.08
C LEU A 27 1.86 -0.18 -1.16
N ASP A 28 1.68 1.09 -1.52
CA ASP A 28 2.08 2.23 -0.68
C ASP A 28 1.30 2.24 0.66
N SER A 29 0.02 1.86 0.65
CA SER A 29 -0.78 1.67 1.87
C SER A 29 -0.23 0.54 2.75
N ALA A 30 0.11 -0.61 2.17
CA ALA A 30 0.69 -1.73 2.89
C ALA A 30 2.04 -1.37 3.54
N ILE A 31 2.92 -0.68 2.82
CA ILE A 31 4.21 -0.21 3.35
C ILE A 31 3.99 0.69 4.57
N ARG A 32 3.05 1.63 4.51
CA ARG A 32 2.73 2.50 5.65
C ARG A 32 2.22 1.73 6.86
N MET A 33 1.36 0.72 6.66
CA MET A 33 0.86 -0.10 7.77
C MET A 33 1.98 -0.92 8.41
N VAL A 34 2.83 -1.59 7.62
CA VAL A 34 3.91 -2.42 8.17
C VAL A 34 4.97 -1.56 8.87
N ALA A 35 5.24 -0.35 8.38
CA ALA A 35 6.13 0.59 9.05
C ALA A 35 5.67 0.99 10.47
N GLN A 36 4.37 0.90 10.79
CA GLN A 36 3.90 1.11 12.16
C GLN A 36 4.28 -0.05 13.08
N LEU A 37 4.37 -1.27 12.53
CA LEU A 37 4.71 -2.48 13.28
C LEU A 37 6.21 -2.60 13.59
N THR A 38 7.08 -1.90 12.84
CA THR A 38 8.52 -1.85 13.15
C THR A 38 8.82 -1.10 14.45
N ALA A 39 7.89 -0.26 14.92
CA ALA A 39 7.97 0.39 16.23
C ALA A 39 7.46 -0.49 17.38
N SER A 40 7.01 -1.73 17.11
CA SER A 40 6.50 -2.64 18.14
C SER A 40 7.59 -2.98 19.17
N GLY A 41 7.20 -2.98 20.45
CA GLY A 41 8.04 -3.42 21.57
C GLY A 41 8.34 -4.92 21.54
N GLU A 42 7.53 -5.70 20.84
CA GLU A 42 7.66 -7.15 20.72
C GLU A 42 8.67 -7.52 19.60
N LEU A 43 9.71 -8.26 19.96
CA LEU A 43 10.85 -8.55 19.08
C LEU A 43 10.46 -9.35 17.85
N HIS A 44 9.56 -10.32 18.00
CA HIS A 44 9.10 -11.17 16.90
C HIS A 44 8.32 -10.35 15.87
N THR A 45 7.38 -9.53 16.32
CA THR A 45 6.60 -8.60 15.49
C THR A 45 7.51 -7.65 14.73
N ARG A 46 8.50 -7.06 15.40
CA ARG A 46 9.47 -6.17 14.76
C ARG A 46 10.30 -6.88 13.69
N THR A 47 10.73 -8.10 13.98
CA THR A 47 11.51 -8.93 13.04
C THR A 47 10.68 -9.25 11.80
N LEU A 48 9.43 -9.65 11.96
CA LEU A 48 8.50 -9.91 10.86
C LEU A 48 8.19 -8.62 10.07
N ALA A 49 7.94 -7.51 10.75
CA ALA A 49 7.67 -6.23 10.12
C ALA A 49 8.86 -5.74 9.27
N ASN A 50 10.09 -5.90 9.77
CA ASN A 50 11.30 -5.55 9.02
C ASN A 50 11.47 -6.40 7.76
N ARG A 51 11.20 -7.72 7.82
CA ARG A 51 11.23 -8.59 6.64
C ARG A 51 10.16 -8.20 5.62
N ALA A 52 8.92 -8.03 6.08
CA ALA A 52 7.82 -7.61 5.24
C ALA A 52 8.08 -6.23 4.59
N MET A 53 8.69 -5.29 5.30
CA MET A 53 9.10 -4.00 4.74
C MET A 53 10.09 -4.16 3.58
N ALA A 54 11.11 -5.00 3.74
CA ALA A 54 12.10 -5.25 2.69
C ALA A 54 11.44 -5.86 1.43
N ASP A 55 10.55 -6.84 1.60
CA ASP A 55 9.83 -7.48 0.50
C ASP A 55 8.92 -6.49 -0.23
N LEU A 56 8.17 -5.66 0.51
CA LEU A 56 7.28 -4.65 -0.07
C LEU A 56 8.05 -3.55 -0.79
N GLN A 57 9.20 -3.14 -0.28
CA GLN A 57 10.08 -2.17 -0.96
C GLN A 57 10.64 -2.74 -2.26
N LYS A 58 11.02 -4.02 -2.28
CA LYS A 58 11.45 -4.72 -3.49
C LYS A 58 10.32 -4.77 -4.53
N LEU A 59 9.14 -5.22 -4.12
CA LEU A 59 7.93 -5.22 -4.98
C LEU A 59 7.62 -3.84 -5.56
N ARG A 60 7.81 -2.78 -4.78
CA ARG A 60 7.58 -1.40 -5.23
C ARG A 60 8.59 -0.96 -6.28
N HIS A 61 9.83 -1.43 -6.18
CA HIS A 61 10.85 -1.18 -7.20
C HIS A 61 10.59 -1.96 -8.48
N ASP A 62 10.15 -3.21 -8.36
CA ASP A 62 9.87 -4.11 -9.47
C ASP A 62 8.55 -3.77 -10.19
N MET A 63 7.63 -3.05 -9.53
CA MET A 63 6.42 -2.56 -10.19
C MET A 63 6.81 -1.64 -11.35
N PRO A 64 6.35 -1.93 -12.59
CA PRO A 64 6.63 -1.07 -13.72
C PRO A 64 6.09 0.31 -13.41
N LYS A 65 7.00 1.30 -13.34
CA LYS A 65 6.61 2.70 -13.29
C LYS A 65 5.71 2.91 -14.50
N ARG A 66 4.44 3.24 -14.27
CA ARG A 66 3.49 3.58 -15.34
C ARG A 66 4.26 4.49 -16.29
N ARG A 67 4.51 4.02 -17.52
CA ARG A 67 5.12 4.83 -18.57
C ARG A 67 4.33 6.13 -18.55
N GLN A 68 4.97 7.23 -18.16
CA GLN A 68 4.44 8.52 -18.51
C GLN A 68 4.52 8.48 -20.04
N THR A 69 3.39 8.24 -20.69
CA THR A 69 3.26 8.61 -22.10
C THR A 69 3.59 10.09 -22.13
N ASP A 70 4.81 10.40 -22.55
CA ASP A 70 5.22 11.75 -22.87
C ASP A 70 4.12 12.32 -23.76
N GLY A 71 3.35 13.27 -23.23
CA GLY A 71 2.47 14.13 -24.02
C GLY A 71 3.27 15.07 -24.91
N ARG A 72 4.32 14.57 -25.57
CA ARG A 72 5.18 15.26 -26.51
C ARG A 72 5.27 14.40 -27.76
N GLY A 73 4.31 14.56 -28.66
CA GLY A 73 4.34 13.85 -29.93
C GLY A 73 3.04 13.87 -30.72
N HIS A 74 2.41 15.02 -30.89
CA HIS A 74 1.84 15.34 -32.21
C HIS A 74 2.01 16.83 -32.48
N SER A 75 3.19 17.14 -32.99
CA SER A 75 3.44 18.20 -33.93
C SER A 75 2.40 18.24 -35.05
N SER A 76 1.95 19.46 -35.38
CA SER A 76 1.63 19.97 -36.71
C SER A 76 1.07 18.98 -37.74
N CYS A 77 -0.22 19.14 -38.06
CA CYS A 77 -0.77 18.86 -39.39
C CYS A 77 -1.89 19.88 -39.67
N ARG A 78 -1.51 20.90 -40.46
CA ARG A 78 -2.30 21.83 -41.28
C ARG A 78 -3.43 22.64 -40.62
#